data_AF-A0A966AB89-F1
#
_entry.id   AF-A0A966AB89-F1
#
_cell.length_a   1.000
_cell.length_b   1.000
_cell.length_c   1.000
_cell.angle_alpha   90.00
_cell.angle_beta   90.00
_cell.angle_gamma   90.00
#
_symmetry.space_group_name_H-M   'P 1'
#
loop_
_entity.id
_entity.type
_entity.pdbx_description
1 polymer ?
#
loop_
_entity_poly.entity_id
_entity_poly.type
_entity_poly.pdbx_seq_one_letter_code
_entity_poly.pdbx_strand_id
1 'polypeptide(L)'
;MKLFRILSGILDRYGQRRRAKKELKLLFSNPSRLAGTSLKPSHFGRCDVIDIEMADKDLVAIVFQIIRHPRPHPFSRQHHLVAERWRVDLLSDTVERAGSVNLSRLRGEDGDPPGSFP
;
A
#
# COMPACT_ATOMS: atom_id res chain seq x y z
N MET A 1 -34.89 7.46 -0.08
CA MET A 1 -34.15 6.36 0.59
C MET A 1 -32.84 5.93 -0.07
N LYS A 2 -32.61 6.10 -1.38
CA LYS A 2 -31.32 5.76 -2.04
C LYS A 2 -30.13 6.60 -1.57
N LEU A 3 -30.33 7.90 -1.35
CA LEU A 3 -29.26 8.84 -0.95
C LEU A 3 -28.63 8.48 0.41
N PHE A 4 -29.44 8.11 1.41
CA PHE A 4 -28.97 7.69 2.73
C PHE A 4 -28.12 6.41 2.70
N ARG A 5 -28.48 5.43 1.85
CA ARG A 5 -27.68 4.20 1.66
C ARG A 5 -26.34 4.46 0.99
N ILE A 6 -26.28 5.40 0.06
CA ILE A 6 -25.04 5.79 -0.62
C ILE A 6 -24.11 6.50 0.37
N LEU A 7 -24.65 7.46 1.13
CA LEU A 7 -23.89 8.18 2.16
C LEU A 7 -23.41 7.25 3.28
N SER A 8 -24.24 6.30 3.73
CA SER A 8 -23.82 5.32 4.73
C SER A 8 -22.69 4.43 4.20
N GLY A 9 -22.76 3.98 2.95
CA GLY A 9 -21.69 3.19 2.32
C GLY A 9 -20.39 3.96 2.05
N ILE A 10 -20.46 5.30 1.94
CA ILE A 10 -19.27 6.16 1.82
C ILE A 10 -18.62 6.38 3.20
N LEU A 11 -19.45 6.68 4.22
CA LEU A 11 -18.98 6.87 5.58
C LEU A 11 -18.35 5.61 6.17
N ASP A 12 -18.92 4.45 5.87
CA ASP A 12 -18.38 3.16 6.31
C ASP A 12 -16.99 2.90 5.68
N ARG A 13 -16.86 3.12 4.36
CA ARG A 13 -15.56 3.03 3.68
C ARG A 13 -14.53 4.02 4.20
N TYR A 14 -14.94 5.24 4.55
CA TYR A 14 -14.05 6.21 5.17
C TYR A 14 -13.57 5.75 6.56
N GLY A 15 -14.50 5.22 7.37
CA GLY A 15 -14.20 4.64 8.68
C GLY A 15 -13.23 3.46 8.60
N GLN A 16 -13.49 2.53 7.68
CA GLN A 16 -12.63 1.37 7.39
C GLN A 16 -11.22 1.82 6.96
N ARG A 17 -11.11 2.78 6.02
CA ARG A 17 -9.81 3.31 5.57
C ARG A 17 -9.03 3.99 6.70
N ARG A 18 -9.72 4.68 7.61
CA ARG A 18 -9.11 5.28 8.80
C ARG A 18 -8.60 4.22 9.78
N ARG A 19 -9.35 3.13 9.99
CA ARG A 19 -8.91 1.98 10.81
C ARG A 19 -7.69 1.31 10.18
N ALA A 20 -7.74 1.00 8.89
CA ALA A 20 -6.61 0.42 8.16
C ALA A 20 -5.35 1.29 8.26
N LYS A 21 -5.46 2.62 8.10
CA LYS A 21 -4.31 3.52 8.29
C LYS A 21 -3.74 3.51 9.71
N LYS A 22 -4.56 3.31 10.74
CA LYS A 22 -4.07 3.17 12.12
C LYS A 22 -3.29 1.88 12.30
N GLU A 23 -3.81 0.75 11.82
CA GLU A 23 -3.10 -0.53 11.89
C GLU A 23 -1.79 -0.51 11.13
N LEU A 24 -1.78 0.07 9.92
CA LEU A 24 -0.54 0.26 9.17
C LEU A 24 0.44 1.16 9.94
N LYS A 25 -0.02 2.23 10.59
CA LYS A 25 0.87 3.05 11.41
C LYS A 25 1.52 2.23 12.52
N LEU A 26 0.75 1.38 13.22
CA LEU A 26 1.28 0.50 14.26
C LEU A 26 2.29 -0.51 13.72
N LEU A 27 2.00 -1.12 12.57
CA LEU A 27 2.91 -2.03 11.88
C LEU A 27 4.24 -1.32 11.55
N PHE A 28 4.18 -0.15 10.91
CA PHE A 28 5.38 0.59 10.49
C PHE A 28 6.14 1.23 11.65
N SER A 29 5.50 1.45 12.79
CA SER A 29 6.15 1.90 14.03
C SER A 29 6.91 0.79 14.76
N ASN A 30 6.75 -0.48 14.38
CA ASN A 30 7.44 -1.60 15.00
C ASN A 30 8.40 -2.31 14.03
N PRO A 31 9.72 -2.01 14.09
CA PRO A 31 10.71 -2.60 13.19
C PRO A 31 10.77 -4.13 13.21
N SER A 32 10.45 -4.78 14.33
CA SER A 32 10.48 -6.26 14.41
C SER A 32 9.42 -6.91 13.54
N ARG A 33 8.24 -6.29 13.40
CA ARG A 33 7.16 -6.76 12.51
C ARG A 33 7.47 -6.56 11.02
N LEU A 34 8.48 -5.75 10.70
CA LEU A 34 8.97 -5.54 9.33
C LEU A 34 10.18 -6.43 9.00
N ALA A 35 10.73 -7.16 9.97
CA ALA A 35 11.91 -7.99 9.78
C ALA A 35 11.66 -9.04 8.67
N GLY A 36 12.67 -9.26 7.82
CA GLY A 36 12.55 -10.18 6.67
C GLY A 36 11.82 -9.60 5.46
N THR A 37 11.30 -8.37 5.53
CA THR A 37 10.69 -7.66 4.38
C THR A 37 11.61 -6.57 3.84
N SER A 38 11.27 -6.02 2.66
CA SER A 38 11.94 -4.82 2.13
C SER A 38 11.40 -3.52 2.75
N LEU A 39 10.42 -3.61 3.67
CA LEU A 39 9.75 -2.46 4.26
C LEU A 39 10.62 -1.79 5.33
N LYS A 40 10.42 -0.48 5.50
CA LYS A 40 11.10 0.36 6.48
C LYS A 40 10.06 1.29 7.10
N PRO A 41 10.25 1.73 8.36
CA PRO A 41 9.35 2.67 9.01
C PRO A 41 9.05 3.92 8.17
N SER A 42 10.04 4.45 7.46
CA SER A 42 9.91 5.63 6.60
C SER A 42 8.97 5.43 5.40
N HIS A 43 8.65 4.20 5.00
CA HIS A 43 7.72 3.97 3.89
C HIS A 43 6.26 4.27 4.26
N PHE A 44 5.91 4.40 5.55
CA PHE A 44 4.54 4.71 5.95
C PHE A 44 4.01 6.01 5.32
N GLY A 45 4.86 7.03 5.21
CA GLY A 45 4.50 8.31 4.58
C GLY A 45 4.17 8.20 3.08
N ARG A 46 4.56 7.09 2.44
CA ARG A 46 4.38 6.81 1.00
C ARG A 46 3.50 5.58 0.76
N CYS A 47 2.74 5.18 1.78
CA CYS A 47 1.91 3.99 1.76
C CYS A 47 0.45 4.34 1.42
N ASP A 48 -0.09 3.64 0.43
CA ASP A 48 -1.48 3.77 0.00
C ASP A 48 -2.25 2.47 0.25
N VAL A 49 -3.39 2.58 0.93
CA VAL A 49 -4.33 1.46 1.11
C VAL A 49 -5.07 1.21 -0.21
N ILE A 50 -4.94 -0.02 -0.71
CA ILE A 50 -5.53 -0.48 -1.98
C ILE A 50 -6.80 -1.27 -1.74
N ASP A 51 -6.78 -2.18 -0.77
CA ASP A 51 -7.93 -2.99 -0.43
C ASP A 51 -8.02 -3.23 1.06
N ILE A 52 -9.24 -3.45 1.54
CA ILE A 52 -9.57 -3.64 2.94
C ILE A 52 -10.48 -4.85 3.04
N GLU A 53 -10.02 -5.88 3.74
CA GLU A 53 -10.80 -7.08 3.98
C GLU A 53 -11.42 -7.02 5.37
N MET A 54 -12.74 -7.18 5.42
CA MET A 54 -13.53 -7.17 6.63
C MET A 54 -14.18 -8.55 6.82
N ALA A 55 -14.11 -9.11 8.02
CA ALA A 55 -14.96 -10.22 8.43
C ALA A 55 -16.00 -9.66 9.42
N ASP A 56 -17.28 -9.68 9.04
CA ASP A 56 -18.37 -8.99 9.73
C ASP A 56 -18.07 -7.50 9.98
N LYS A 57 -17.58 -7.15 11.16
CA LYS A 57 -17.23 -5.77 11.58
C LYS A 57 -15.74 -5.59 11.89
N ASP A 58 -14.99 -6.68 11.81
CA ASP A 58 -13.58 -6.74 12.17
C ASP A 58 -12.72 -6.61 10.92
N LEU A 59 -11.70 -5.76 11.03
CA LEU A 59 -10.69 -5.58 10.00
C LEU A 59 -9.73 -6.75 10.09
N VAL A 60 -9.68 -7.60 9.06
CA VAL A 60 -8.90 -8.85 9.08
C VAL A 60 -7.65 -8.79 8.21
N ALA A 61 -7.71 -8.06 7.09
CA ALA A 61 -6.53 -7.85 6.26
C ALA A 61 -6.52 -6.50 5.56
N ILE A 62 -5.31 -6.05 5.24
CA ILE A 62 -5.07 -4.79 4.52
C ILE A 62 -4.14 -5.08 3.36
N VAL A 63 -4.55 -4.72 2.15
CA VAL A 63 -3.65 -4.65 1.00
C VAL A 63 -3.24 -3.20 0.84
N PHE A 64 -1.94 -2.94 0.88
CA PHE A 64 -1.37 -1.62 0.65
C PHE A 64 -0.29 -1.67 -0.41
N GLN A 65 0.08 -0.51 -0.93
CA GLN A 65 1.20 -0.37 -1.84
C GLN A 65 2.14 0.74 -1.41
N ILE A 66 3.40 0.61 -1.82
CA ILE A 66 4.41 1.66 -1.73
C ILE A 66 5.01 1.87 -3.12
N ILE A 67 5.34 3.12 -3.43
CA ILE A 67 5.99 3.45 -4.68
C ILE A 67 7.51 3.23 -4.56
N ARG A 68 8.07 2.54 -5.55
CA ARG A 68 9.49 2.22 -5.67
C ARG A 68 10.01 2.72 -7.02
N HIS A 69 11.22 3.24 -6.99
CA HIS A 69 12.05 3.46 -8.17
C HIS A 69 13.18 2.43 -8.13
N PRO A 70 12.97 1.21 -8.67
CA PRO A 70 14.07 0.27 -8.85
C PRO A 70 15.21 0.94 -9.63
N ARG A 71 16.46 0.56 -9.32
CA ARG A 71 17.62 1.09 -10.04
C ARG A 71 17.44 0.79 -11.54
N PRO A 72 17.75 1.75 -12.43
CA PRO A 72 17.76 1.50 -13.86
C PRO A 72 18.66 0.32 -14.19
N HIS A 73 18.24 -0.50 -15.16
CA HIS A 73 19.10 -1.55 -15.68
C HIS A 73 20.34 -0.91 -16.34
N PRO A 74 21.56 -1.45 -16.19
CA PRO A 74 22.78 -0.81 -16.71
C PRO A 74 22.75 -0.48 -18.21
N PHE A 75 21.94 -1.21 -18.97
CA PHE A 75 21.77 -1.06 -20.43
C PHE A 75 20.45 -0.38 -20.84
N SER A 76 19.68 0.14 -19.89
CA SER A 76 18.43 0.88 -20.16
C SER A 76 18.43 2.19 -19.40
N ARG A 77 18.21 3.30 -20.11
CA ARG A 77 17.99 4.62 -19.49
C ARG A 77 16.59 4.77 -18.90
N GLN A 78 15.73 3.76 -19.08
CA GLN A 78 14.37 3.80 -18.56
C GLN A 78 14.36 3.75 -17.04
N HIS A 79 13.65 4.69 -16.46
CA HIS A 79 13.33 4.70 -15.04
C HIS A 79 11.98 4.01 -14.86
N HIS A 80 11.92 2.95 -14.06
CA HIS A 80 10.64 2.30 -13.78
C HIS A 80 10.04 2.85 -12.48
N LEU A 81 8.76 3.15 -12.53
CA LEU A 81 7.93 3.43 -11.35
C LEU A 81 7.13 2.17 -11.04
N VAL A 82 7.33 1.60 -9.86
CA VAL A 82 6.68 0.34 -9.47
C VAL A 82 5.87 0.56 -8.20
N ALA A 83 4.59 0.22 -8.24
CA ALA A 83 3.78 0.04 -7.05
C ALA A 83 4.02 -1.36 -6.49
N GLU A 84 4.81 -1.48 -5.43
CA GLU A 84 5.03 -2.73 -4.71
C GLU A 84 3.89 -2.96 -3.73
N ARG A 85 3.17 -4.08 -3.85
CA ARG A 85 2.00 -4.39 -3.03
C ARG A 85 2.33 -5.37 -1.92
N TRP A 86 1.68 -5.17 -0.79
CA TRP A 86 1.84 -5.94 0.42
C TRP A 86 0.47 -6.25 1.00
N ARG A 87 0.32 -7.45 1.56
CA ARG A 87 -0.83 -7.84 2.35
C ARG A 87 -0.37 -8.00 3.80
N VAL A 88 -1.17 -7.44 4.70
CA VAL A 88 -1.05 -7.65 6.13
C VAL A 88 -2.27 -8.44 6.55
N ASP A 89 -2.05 -9.64 7.05
CA ASP A 89 -3.07 -10.38 7.79
C ASP A 89 -2.95 -9.98 9.26
N LEU A 90 -4.03 -9.41 9.79
CA LEU A 90 -4.05 -8.90 11.16
C LEU A 90 -4.36 -9.99 12.20
N LEU A 91 -4.89 -11.14 11.76
CA LEU A 91 -5.19 -12.26 12.65
C LEU A 91 -3.92 -13.07 12.92
N SER A 92 -3.12 -13.33 11.89
CA SER A 92 -1.84 -14.05 12.01
C SER A 92 -0.63 -13.14 12.27
N ASP A 93 -0.81 -11.83 12.22
CA ASP A 93 0.27 -10.83 12.30
C ASP A 93 1.38 -11.07 11.26
N THR A 94 0.98 -11.42 10.03
CA THR A 94 1.92 -11.71 8.94
C THR A 94 1.88 -10.66 7.86
N VAL A 95 3.07 -10.32 7.35
CA VAL A 95 3.25 -9.39 6.25
C VAL A 95 3.86 -10.14 5.07
N GLU A 96 3.16 -10.14 3.94
CA GLU A 96 3.60 -10.84 2.73
C GLU A 96 3.49 -9.98 1.48
N ARG A 97 4.26 -10.36 0.46
CA ARG A 97 4.28 -9.63 -0.81
C ARG A 97 3.08 -10.03 -1.65
N ALA A 98 2.26 -9.06 -2.02
CA ALA A 98 1.04 -9.25 -2.81
C ALA A 98 1.23 -8.82 -4.28
N GLY A 99 2.44 -9.04 -4.81
CA GLY A 99 2.82 -8.68 -6.18
C GLY A 99 3.24 -7.23 -6.36
N SER A 100 3.26 -6.78 -7.61
CA SER A 100 3.64 -5.41 -7.97
C SER A 100 3.03 -5.00 -9.30
N VAL A 101 2.97 -3.68 -9.54
CA VAL A 101 2.48 -3.11 -10.80
C VAL A 101 3.52 -2.13 -11.34
N ASN A 102 3.94 -2.32 -12.59
CA ASN A 102 4.80 -1.37 -13.29
C ASN A 102 3.94 -0.21 -13.81
N LEU A 103 3.98 0.92 -13.11
CA LEU A 103 3.19 2.11 -13.42
C LEU A 103 3.69 2.81 -14.68
N SER A 104 5.00 2.82 -14.94
CA SER A 104 5.57 3.36 -16.18
C SER A 104 5.01 2.64 -17.41
N ARG A 105 4.96 1.30 -17.36
CA ARG A 105 4.38 0.50 -18.45
C ARG A 105 2.89 0.75 -18.64
N LEU A 106 2.14 0.97 -17.56
CA LEU A 106 0.70 1.28 -17.65
C LEU A 106 0.44 2.67 -18.24
N ARG A 107 1.31 3.65 -17.96
CA ARG A 107 1.19 5.02 -18.48
C ARG A 107 1.69 5.14 -19.93
N GLY A 108 2.56 4.23 -20.37
CA GLY A 108 3.23 4.32 -21.67
C GLY A 108 4.37 5.34 -21.67
N GLU A 109 4.80 5.79 -20.50
CA GLU A 109 5.84 6.81 -20.29
C GLU A 109 6.90 6.27 -19.33
N ASP A 110 8.14 6.76 -19.45
CA ASP A 110 9.16 6.46 -18.46
C ASP A 110 8.74 7.02 -17.09
N GLY A 111 9.10 6.30 -16.03
CA GLY A 111 8.93 6.79 -14.66
C GLY A 111 9.90 7.93 -14.36
N ASP A 112 9.64 8.65 -13.27
CA ASP A 112 10.57 9.68 -12.84
C ASP A 112 11.88 9.07 -12.30
N PRO A 113 13.03 9.76 -12.42
CA PRO A 113 14.26 9.34 -11.80
C PRO A 113 14.13 9.20 -10.27
N PRO A 114 14.97 8.38 -9.62
CA PRO A 114 14.94 8.28 -8.17
C PRO A 114 15.25 9.64 -7.51
N GLY A 115 14.38 10.10 -6.62
CA GLY A 115 14.53 11.38 -5.91
C GLY A 115 13.64 12.52 -6.40
N SER A 116 12.80 12.28 -7.41
CA SER A 116 11.91 13.31 -8.00
C SER A 116 10.65 13.62 -7.19
N PHE A 117 10.32 12.82 -6.17
CA PHE A 117 9.19 13.08 -5.28
C PHE A 117 9.66 13.58 -3.91
N PRO A 118 9.00 14.59 -3.33
CA PRO A 118 9.35 15.13 -2.01
C PRO A 118 9.29 14.08 -0.87
#